data_AF-A0A1A8DDH4-F1
#
_entry.id   AF-A0A1A8DDH4-F1
#
_cell.length_a   1.000
_cell.length_b   1.000
_cell.length_c   1.000
_cell.angle_alpha   90.00
_cell.angle_beta   90.00
_cell.angle_gamma   90.00
#
_symmetry.space_group_name_H-M   'P 1'
#
loop_
_entity.id
_entity.type
_entity.pdbx_description
1 polymer ?
#
loop_
_entity_poly.entity_id
_entity_poly.type
_entity_poly.pdbx_seq_one_letter_code
_entity_poly.pdbx_strand_id
1 'polypeptide(L)'
;AEHLQSRCRFSWRYTLKSTLKEKYQCVPEGVSKARSPLNEIYTELYIIEGRSGIVSGDHEVRQIETASRKQYRPETTIRHEDIFKLPPGRE
;
A
#
# COMPACT_ATOMS: atom_id res chain seq x y z
N ALA A 1 23.75 30.07 -2.52
CA ALA A 1 22.86 29.37 -1.57
C ALA A 1 22.16 28.17 -2.23
N GLU A 2 21.59 28.31 -3.42
CA GLU A 2 20.88 27.23 -4.13
C GLU A 2 21.73 25.99 -4.43
N HIS A 3 22.99 26.17 -4.84
CA HIS A 3 23.91 25.05 -5.07
C HIS A 3 24.21 24.24 -3.80
N LEU A 4 24.23 24.89 -2.64
CA LEU A 4 24.39 24.23 -1.34
C LEU A 4 23.09 23.52 -0.91
N GLN A 5 21.93 24.16 -1.10
CA GLN A 5 20.62 23.52 -0.86
C GLN A 5 20.40 22.28 -1.75
N SER A 6 20.81 22.34 -3.03
CA SER A 6 20.73 21.21 -3.95
C SER A 6 21.63 20.05 -3.50
N ARG A 7 22.86 20.32 -3.06
CA ARG A 7 23.77 19.33 -2.48
C ARG A 7 23.23 18.72 -1.18
N CYS A 8 22.69 19.52 -0.27
CA CYS A 8 22.06 19.03 0.96
C CYS A 8 20.86 18.14 0.65
N ARG A 9 20.00 18.54 -0.30
CA ARG A 9 18.84 17.77 -0.73
C ARG A 9 19.24 16.45 -1.40
N PHE A 10 20.32 16.45 -2.19
CA PHE A 10 20.85 15.24 -2.82
C PHE A 10 21.46 14.28 -1.80
N SER A 11 22.31 14.79 -0.91
CA SER A 11 22.93 14.01 0.17
C SER A 11 21.88 13.39 1.10
N TRP A 12 20.90 14.18 1.55
CA TRP A 12 19.81 13.69 2.38
C TRP A 12 18.99 12.58 1.71
N ARG A 13 18.63 12.76 0.43
CA ARG A 13 17.88 11.74 -0.33
C ARG A 13 18.65 10.43 -0.43
N TYR A 14 19.96 10.50 -0.64
CA TYR A 14 20.81 9.31 -0.75
C TYR A 14 20.88 8.57 0.59
N THR A 15 21.16 9.29 1.68
CA THR A 15 21.19 8.74 3.04
C THR A 15 19.87 8.08 3.42
N LEU A 16 18.74 8.78 3.18
CA LEU A 16 17.43 8.22 3.46
C LEU A 16 17.19 6.92 2.68
N LYS A 17 17.53 6.90 1.39
CA LYS A 17 17.35 5.72 0.54
C LYS A 17 18.23 4.54 0.99
N SER A 18 19.49 4.78 1.34
CA SER A 18 20.39 3.72 1.81
C SER A 18 19.94 3.16 3.15
N THR A 19 19.56 4.01 4.11
CA THR A 19 19.08 3.59 5.43
C THR A 19 17.80 2.76 5.33
N LEU A 20 16.85 3.16 4.47
CA LEU A 20 15.63 2.38 4.24
C LEU A 20 15.94 1.01 3.61
N LYS A 21 16.84 0.98 2.62
CA LYS A 21 17.26 -0.28 2.00
C LYS A 21 17.89 -1.22 3.02
N GLU A 22 18.84 -0.74 3.81
CA GLU A 22 19.51 -1.55 4.84
C GLU A 22 18.53 -2.08 5.89
N LYS A 23 17.58 -1.24 6.33
CA LYS A 23 16.59 -1.63 7.34
C LYS A 23 15.62 -2.71 6.85
N TYR A 24 15.17 -2.62 5.60
CA TYR A 24 14.08 -3.44 5.05
C TYR A 24 14.49 -4.44 3.96
N GLN A 25 15.79 -4.58 3.66
CA GLN A 25 16.26 -5.56 2.65
C GLN A 25 15.91 -7.01 2.99
N CYS A 26 15.85 -7.35 4.28
CA CYS A 26 15.44 -8.69 4.74
C CYS A 26 14.32 -8.56 5.76
N VAL A 27 13.34 -9.46 5.74
CA VAL A 27 12.17 -9.43 6.64
C VAL A 27 11.95 -10.82 7.24
N PRO A 28 11.35 -10.93 8.45
CA PRO A 28 11.01 -12.22 9.01
C PRO A 28 9.90 -12.87 8.18
N GLU A 29 10.03 -14.16 7.94
CA GLU A 29 9.01 -14.96 7.25
C GLU A 29 8.12 -15.66 8.29
N GLY A 30 6.83 -15.28 8.32
CA GLY A 30 5.89 -15.79 9.31
C GLY A 30 6.33 -15.50 10.75
N VAL A 31 6.33 -16.54 11.59
CA VAL A 31 6.79 -16.49 13.00
C VAL A 31 8.25 -16.94 13.17
N SER A 32 8.96 -17.14 12.07
CA SER A 32 10.37 -17.53 12.10
C SER A 32 11.25 -16.38 12.59
N LYS A 33 12.32 -16.72 13.32
CA LYS A 33 13.39 -15.78 13.66
C LYS A 33 14.36 -15.54 12.49
N ALA A 34 14.31 -16.38 11.47
CA ALA A 34 15.12 -16.21 10.26
C ALA A 34 14.64 -15.01 9.45
N ARG A 35 15.58 -14.27 8.84
CA ARG A 35 15.27 -13.15 7.95
C ARG A 35 15.57 -13.56 6.52
N SER A 36 14.58 -13.42 5.64
CA SER A 36 14.68 -13.72 4.21
C SER A 36 14.80 -12.41 3.42
N PRO A 37 15.60 -12.35 2.33
CA PRO A 37 15.62 -11.22 1.43
C PRO A 37 14.20 -10.90 0.91
N LEU A 38 13.80 -9.64 0.97
CA LEU A 38 12.43 -9.24 0.63
C LEU A 38 12.05 -9.64 -0.80
N ASN A 39 13.00 -9.56 -1.73
CA ASN A 39 12.81 -9.92 -3.14
C ASN A 39 12.60 -11.42 -3.38
N GLU A 40 12.99 -12.29 -2.45
CA GLU A 40 12.77 -13.74 -2.56
C GLU A 40 11.36 -14.14 -2.12
N ILE A 41 10.74 -13.35 -1.26
CA ILE A 41 9.41 -13.62 -0.70
C ILE A 41 8.34 -12.62 -1.16
N TYR A 42 8.69 -11.69 -2.05
CA TYR A 42 7.77 -10.67 -2.53
C TYR A 42 6.67 -11.31 -3.39
N THR A 43 5.43 -11.06 -3.00
CA THR A 43 4.24 -11.49 -3.74
C THR A 43 3.41 -10.27 -4.11
N GLU A 44 3.04 -10.16 -5.37
CA GLU A 44 2.17 -9.07 -5.83
C GLU A 44 0.75 -9.30 -5.30
N LEU A 45 0.16 -8.23 -4.77
CA LEU A 45 -1.21 -8.24 -4.27
C LEU A 45 -2.12 -7.49 -5.24
N TYR A 46 -3.32 -8.03 -5.43
CA TYR A 46 -4.39 -7.35 -6.16
C TYR A 46 -5.19 -6.49 -5.18
N ILE A 47 -5.07 -5.17 -5.32
CA ILE A 47 -5.79 -4.21 -4.49
C ILE A 47 -7.03 -3.76 -5.27
N ILE A 48 -8.18 -3.80 -4.61
CA ILE A 48 -9.44 -3.31 -5.17
C ILE A 48 -9.96 -2.13 -4.35
N GLU A 49 -10.64 -1.22 -5.04
CA GLU A 49 -11.41 -0.19 -4.36
C GLU A 49 -12.56 -0.83 -3.59
N GLY A 50 -12.56 -0.69 -2.26
CA GLY A 50 -13.65 -1.13 -1.42
C GLY A 50 -14.94 -0.38 -1.79
N ARG A 51 -16.08 -1.08 -1.86
CA ARG A 51 -17.37 -0.40 -1.98
C ARG A 51 -17.59 0.44 -0.73
N SER A 52 -17.95 1.71 -0.89
CA SER A 52 -18.41 2.55 0.21
C SER A 52 -19.60 1.87 0.89
N GLY A 53 -19.34 1.15 1.98
CA GLY A 53 -20.38 0.58 2.81
C GLY A 53 -21.08 1.74 3.49
N ILE A 54 -22.33 2.00 3.12
CA ILE A 54 -23.24 2.69 4.03
C ILE A 54 -23.29 1.80 5.27
N VAL A 55 -22.54 2.19 6.30
CA VAL A 55 -22.64 1.63 7.64
C VAL A 55 -24.02 2.05 8.15
N SER A 56 -25.07 1.30 7.80
CA SER A 56 -26.36 1.43 8.47
C SER A 56 -26.18 0.81 9.85
N GLY A 57 -26.29 1.63 10.89
CA GLY A 57 -25.86 1.37 12.26
C GLY A 57 -26.64 0.34 13.07
N ASP A 58 -27.10 -0.75 12.46
CA ASP A 58 -27.77 -1.83 13.18
C ASP A 58 -27.06 -3.17 12.96
N HIS A 59 -26.22 -3.50 13.95
CA HIS A 59 -25.73 -4.85 14.27
C HIS A 59 -24.82 -5.54 13.25
N GLU A 60 -23.60 -5.87 13.69
CA GLU A 60 -22.49 -6.45 12.93
C GLU A 60 -22.71 -7.93 12.52
N VAL A 61 -23.81 -8.24 11.83
CA VAL A 61 -24.11 -9.62 11.37
C VAL A 61 -24.64 -9.63 9.93
N ARG A 62 -23.91 -9.07 8.96
CA ARG A 62 -24.22 -9.22 7.52
C ARG A 62 -23.01 -9.34 6.57
N GLN A 63 -21.90 -9.89 7.03
CA GLN A 63 -20.67 -9.92 6.23
C GLN A 63 -20.60 -11.02 5.14
N ILE A 64 -21.52 -12.00 5.12
CA ILE A 64 -21.38 -13.15 4.19
C ILE A 64 -22.37 -13.07 3.01
N GLU A 65 -23.58 -12.56 3.21
CA GLU A 65 -24.60 -12.55 2.14
C GLU A 65 -24.40 -11.44 1.10
N THR A 66 -23.75 -10.33 1.47
CA THR A 66 -23.55 -9.18 0.55
C THR A 66 -22.54 -9.49 -0.56
N ALA A 67 -21.59 -10.41 -0.33
CA ALA A 67 -20.68 -10.91 -1.37
C ALA A 67 -21.43 -11.66 -2.49
N SER A 68 -22.59 -12.26 -2.19
CA SER A 68 -23.44 -12.94 -3.17
C SER A 68 -24.24 -11.98 -4.05
N ARG A 69 -24.49 -10.75 -3.57
CA ARG A 69 -25.23 -9.74 -4.32
C ARG A 69 -24.30 -9.06 -5.32
N LYS A 70 -24.00 -9.81 -6.39
CA LYS A 70 -23.49 -9.31 -7.68
C LYS A 70 -24.32 -8.12 -8.13
N GLN A 71 -23.89 -6.92 -7.78
CA GLN A 71 -24.13 -5.76 -8.62
C GLN A 71 -22.99 -5.73 -9.64
N TYR A 72 -23.42 -5.86 -10.89
CA TYR A 72 -22.70 -5.84 -12.16
C TYR A 72 -21.87 -4.56 -12.33
N ARG A 73 -20.84 -4.38 -11.52
CA ARG A 73 -19.83 -3.35 -11.73
C ARG A 73 -18.47 -4.04 -11.61
N PRO A 74 -17.61 -3.97 -12.64
CA PRO A 74 -16.28 -4.52 -12.55
C PRO A 74 -15.57 -3.89 -11.35
N GLU A 75 -14.92 -4.73 -10.54
CA GLU A 75 -14.07 -4.26 -9.45
C GLU A 75 -13.01 -3.33 -10.03
N THR A 76 -12.83 -2.18 -9.39
CA THR A 76 -11.80 -1.23 -9.83
C THR A 76 -10.50 -1.63 -9.14
N THR A 77 -9.59 -2.22 -9.91
CA THR A 77 -8.22 -2.50 -9.47
C THR A 77 -7.46 -1.21 -9.22
N ILE A 78 -6.73 -1.15 -8.11
CA ILE A 78 -5.83 -0.07 -7.78
C ILE A 78 -4.39 -0.59 -7.94
N ARG A 79 -3.59 0.07 -8.78
CA ARG A 79 -2.15 -0.21 -8.83
C ARG A 79 -1.47 0.41 -7.61
N HIS A 80 -0.37 -0.17 -7.15
CA HIS A 80 0.37 0.34 -5.99
C HIS A 80 0.81 1.81 -6.14
N GLU A 81 1.09 2.25 -7.36
CA GLU A 81 1.45 3.63 -7.74
C GLU A 81 0.31 4.64 -7.56
N ASP A 82 -0.93 4.15 -7.57
CA ASP A 82 -2.14 4.94 -7.60
C ASP A 82 -2.82 5.03 -6.22
N ILE A 83 -2.35 4.28 -5.22
CA ILE A 83 -2.97 4.19 -3.87
C ILE A 83 -3.13 5.57 -3.21
N PHE A 84 -2.15 6.46 -3.39
CA PHE A 84 -2.14 7.79 -2.77
C PHE A 84 -2.56 8.90 -3.73
N LYS A 85 -2.94 8.57 -4.97
CA LYS A 85 -3.49 9.55 -5.88
C LYS A 85 -4.90 9.89 -5.45
N LEU A 86 -5.22 11.18 -5.47
CA LEU A 86 -6.58 11.61 -5.18
C LEU A 86 -7.52 11.02 -6.25
N PRO A 87 -8.70 10.53 -5.85
CA PRO A 87 -9.71 10.13 -6.80
C PRO A 87 -10.10 11.35 -7.66
N PRO A 88 -10.42 11.16 -8.94
CA PRO A 88 -10.78 12.27 -9.82
C PRO A 88 -11.97 13.06 -9.24
N GLY A 89 -11.82 14.38 -9.11
CA GLY A 89 -12.87 15.29 -8.62
C GLY A 89 -12.78 15.70 -7.15
N ARG A 90 -11.71 15.35 -6.43
CA ARG A 90 -11.38 15.91 -5.11
C ARG A 90 -9.99 16.53 -5.19
N GLU A 91 -9.93 17.86 -5.35
CA GLU A 91 -8.69 18.66 -5.20
C GLU A 91 -8.45 19.03 -3.73
#